data_AF-A0A1G2VM54-F1
#
_entry.id   AF-A0A1G2VM54-F1
#
_cell.length_a   1.000
_cell.length_b   1.000
_cell.length_c   1.000
_cell.angle_alpha   90.00
_cell.angle_beta   90.00
_cell.angle_gamma   90.00
#
_symmetry.space_group_name_H-M   'P 1'
#
loop_
_entity.id
_entity.type
_entity.pdbx_description
1 polymer ?
#
loop_
_entity_poly.entity_id
_entity_poly.type
_entity_poly.pdbx_seq_one_letter_code
_entity_poly.pdbx_strand_id
1 'polypeptide(L)'
;MKELGFLEVKDMLILKAHLHIHYGNDEKKIKRFWSNLTSIPLENFGKSFIRPKGTGHRTNILPNGIIRVGVKGKGVVDLRHRILAWVEKIYELSINNIRL
;
A
#
# COMPACT_ATOMS: atom_id res chain seq x y z
N MET A 1 -17.84 -27.60 -24.77
CA MET A 1 -17.46 -26.98 -23.48
C MET A 1 -16.85 -25.62 -23.79
N LYS A 2 -17.47 -24.52 -23.34
CA LYS A 2 -16.92 -23.17 -23.49
C LYS A 2 -15.95 -22.93 -22.33
N GLU A 3 -14.70 -22.61 -22.64
CA GLU A 3 -13.73 -22.05 -21.69
C GLU A 3 -14.21 -20.65 -21.27
N LEU A 4 -15.13 -20.61 -20.31
CA LEU A 4 -15.51 -19.41 -19.57
C LEU A 4 -14.69 -19.43 -18.27
N GLY A 5 -13.62 -18.65 -18.19
CA GLY A 5 -12.92 -18.53 -16.92
C GLY A 5 -11.63 -17.72 -16.85
N PHE A 6 -11.04 -17.30 -17.98
CA PHE A 6 -9.73 -16.63 -17.93
C PHE A 6 -9.74 -15.12 -18.22
N LEU A 7 -10.87 -14.55 -18.67
CA LEU A 7 -10.94 -13.13 -19.05
C LEU A 7 -11.49 -12.18 -17.96
N GLU A 8 -12.09 -12.66 -16.87
CA GLU A 8 -12.87 -11.78 -15.98
C GLU A 8 -12.13 -11.28 -14.72
N VAL A 9 -10.94 -11.79 -14.42
CA VAL A 9 -10.22 -11.42 -13.17
C VAL A 9 -9.32 -10.17 -13.34
N LYS A 10 -9.08 -9.73 -14.59
CA LYS A 10 -8.16 -8.62 -14.89
C LYS A 10 -8.67 -7.23 -14.49
N ASP A 11 -9.95 -7.12 -14.16
CA ASP A 11 -10.64 -5.87 -13.81
C ASP A 11 -10.75 -5.63 -12.28
N MET A 12 -10.01 -6.38 -11.46
CA MET A 12 -10.07 -6.25 -10.00
C MET A 12 -9.10 -5.21 -9.42
N LEU A 13 -9.35 -4.82 -8.17
CA LEU A 13 -8.45 -3.97 -7.39
C LEU A 13 -7.07 -4.65 -7.23
N ILE A 14 -6.01 -3.89 -7.49
CA ILE A 14 -4.63 -4.35 -7.44
C ILE A 14 -3.88 -3.52 -6.39
N LEU A 15 -3.18 -4.20 -5.49
CA LEU A 15 -2.24 -3.55 -4.58
C LEU A 15 -0.93 -3.28 -5.31
N LYS A 16 -0.46 -2.04 -5.32
CA LYS A 16 0.87 -1.64 -5.77
C LYS A 16 1.71 -1.20 -4.58
N ALA A 17 2.97 -1.61 -4.57
CA ALA A 17 3.90 -1.29 -3.50
C ALA A 17 5.07 -0.45 -4.00
N HIS A 18 5.52 0.50 -3.19
CA HIS A 18 6.76 1.25 -3.40
C HIS A 18 7.54 1.26 -2.10
N LEU A 19 8.87 1.18 -2.17
CA LEU A 19 9.71 1.18 -0.98
C LEU A 19 10.44 2.50 -0.83
N HIS A 20 10.52 2.98 0.40
CA HIS A 20 11.43 4.05 0.81
C HIS A 20 12.53 3.41 1.65
N ILE A 21 13.73 3.29 1.09
CA ILE A 21 14.89 2.62 1.70
C ILE A 21 16.07 3.58 1.83
N HIS A 22 17.10 3.22 2.58
CA HIS A 22 18.31 4.02 2.74
C HIS A 22 19.42 3.55 1.79
N TYR A 23 20.35 4.46 1.49
CA TYR A 23 21.56 4.12 0.76
C TYR A 23 22.31 2.94 1.43
N GLY A 24 22.72 1.95 0.63
CA GLY A 24 23.39 0.74 1.10
C GLY A 24 22.46 -0.42 1.47
N ASN A 25 21.14 -0.23 1.49
CA ASN A 25 20.20 -1.34 1.66
C ASN A 25 20.11 -2.22 0.40
N ASP A 26 19.98 -3.53 0.58
CA ASP A 26 19.64 -4.47 -0.50
C ASP A 26 18.14 -4.39 -0.83
N GLU A 27 17.81 -3.64 -1.89
CA GLU A 27 16.43 -3.47 -2.36
C GLU A 27 15.74 -4.81 -2.65
N LYS A 28 16.44 -5.80 -3.23
CA LYS A 28 15.84 -7.09 -3.59
C LYS A 28 15.46 -7.87 -2.34
N LYS A 29 16.33 -7.89 -1.32
CA LYS A 29 16.05 -8.52 -0.03
C LYS A 29 14.86 -7.85 0.65
N ILE A 30 14.79 -6.53 0.64
CA ILE A 30 13.69 -5.78 1.26
C ILE A 30 12.37 -5.99 0.51
N LYS A 31 12.38 -6.01 -0.84
CA LYS A 31 11.17 -6.35 -1.62
C LYS A 31 10.64 -7.74 -1.28
N ARG A 32 11.52 -8.75 -1.17
CA ARG A 32 11.13 -10.09 -0.73
C ARG A 32 10.57 -10.11 0.68
N PHE A 33 11.19 -9.40 1.62
CA PHE A 33 10.69 -9.27 2.99
C PHE A 33 9.25 -8.74 3.01
N TRP A 34 9.00 -7.62 2.32
CA TRP A 34 7.67 -7.01 2.29
C TRP A 34 6.66 -7.83 1.48
N SER A 35 7.08 -8.46 0.39
CA SER A 35 6.22 -9.34 -0.39
C SER A 35 5.74 -10.53 0.45
N ASN A 36 6.66 -11.17 1.18
CA ASN A 36 6.31 -12.26 2.09
C ASN A 36 5.38 -11.80 3.22
N LEU A 37 5.61 -10.61 3.79
CA LEU A 37 4.81 -10.09 4.90
C LEU A 37 3.41 -9.66 4.47
N THR A 38 3.28 -9.03 3.30
CA THR A 38 2.02 -8.41 2.84
C THR A 38 1.25 -9.25 1.82
N SER A 39 1.84 -10.35 1.35
CA SER A 39 1.35 -11.14 0.22
C SER A 39 1.20 -10.35 -1.08
N ILE A 40 1.76 -9.13 -1.17
CA ILE A 40 1.79 -8.38 -2.43
C ILE A 40 2.84 -9.05 -3.34
N PRO A 41 2.48 -9.43 -4.58
CA PRO A 41 3.43 -10.05 -5.50
C PRO A 41 4.56 -9.10 -5.91
N LEU A 42 5.77 -9.62 -6.17
CA LEU A 42 6.94 -8.80 -6.50
C LEU A 42 6.76 -7.96 -7.77
N GLU A 43 6.00 -8.45 -8.74
CA GLU A 43 5.62 -7.73 -9.97
C GLU A 43 4.76 -6.49 -9.72
N ASN A 44 4.15 -6.40 -8.53
CA ASN A 44 3.40 -5.24 -8.09
C ASN A 44 4.25 -4.19 -7.36
N PHE A 45 5.55 -4.45 -7.17
CA PHE A 45 6.48 -3.47 -6.61
C PHE A 45 7.04 -2.56 -7.70
N GLY A 46 6.82 -1.25 -7.56
CA GLY A 46 7.37 -0.24 -8.43
C GLY A 46 8.82 0.14 -8.10
N LYS A 47 9.25 1.28 -8.67
CA LYS A 47 10.54 1.90 -8.37
C LYS A 47 10.60 2.30 -6.88
N SER A 48 11.68 1.91 -6.22
CA SER A 48 11.98 2.31 -4.84
C SER A 48 12.60 3.70 -4.82
N PHE A 49 12.29 4.45 -3.77
CA PHE A 49 12.96 5.69 -3.43
C PHE A 49 14.10 5.37 -2.47
N ILE A 50 15.34 5.67 -2.88
CA ILE A 50 16.53 5.47 -2.08
C ILE A 50 16.93 6.82 -1.49
N ARG A 51 16.79 6.95 -0.17
CA ARG A 51 17.28 8.14 0.55
C ARG A 51 18.81 8.18 0.44
N PRO A 52 19.38 9.30 -0.04
CA PRO A 52 20.83 9.44 -0.13
C PRO A 52 21.46 9.38 1.26
N LYS A 53 22.77 9.12 1.30
CA LYS A 53 23.55 9.18 2.53
C LYS A 53 23.47 10.60 3.09
N GLY A 54 22.87 10.76 4.27
CA GLY A 54 22.76 12.05 4.95
C GLY A 54 24.06 12.46 5.65
N THR A 55 24.08 13.66 6.22
CA THR A 55 25.19 14.22 7.01
C THR A 55 25.43 13.54 8.37
N GLY A 56 24.77 12.41 8.65
CA GLY A 56 24.95 11.65 9.89
C GLY A 56 24.09 12.10 11.08
N HIS A 57 23.40 13.25 11.01
CA HIS A 57 22.58 13.74 12.13
C HIS A 57 21.31 12.91 12.40
N ARG A 58 20.85 12.12 11.43
CA ARG A 58 19.73 11.18 11.62
C ARG A 58 20.26 9.76 11.55
N THR A 59 20.34 9.12 12.71
CA THR A 59 20.90 7.77 12.90
C THR A 59 19.87 6.66 12.75
N ASN A 60 18.58 6.99 12.67
CA ASN A 60 17.52 5.99 12.54
C ASN A 60 17.53 5.41 11.12
N ILE A 61 18.16 4.25 10.96
CA ILE A 61 18.17 3.45 9.74
C ILE A 61 17.19 2.30 9.93
N LEU A 62 16.14 2.29 9.12
CA LEU A 62 15.15 1.20 9.12
C LEU A 62 15.70 0.04 8.27
N PRO A 63 15.98 -1.15 8.83
CA PRO A 63 16.61 -2.25 8.11
C PRO A 63 15.81 -2.73 6.88
N ASN A 64 14.48 -2.63 6.97
CA ASN A 64 13.56 -2.99 5.89
C ASN A 64 12.91 -1.76 5.23
N GLY A 65 13.36 -0.54 5.55
CA GLY A 65 12.74 0.69 5.07
C GLY A 65 11.23 0.79 5.40
N ILE A 66 10.52 1.57 4.59
CA ILE A 66 9.06 1.76 4.70
C ILE A 66 8.41 1.32 3.39
N ILE A 67 7.34 0.55 3.48
CA ILE A 67 6.47 0.24 2.34
C ILE A 67 5.34 1.28 2.24
N ARG A 68 5.10 1.76 1.02
CA ARG A 68 3.89 2.49 0.66
C ARG A 68 3.03 1.59 -0.21
N VAL A 69 1.85 1.22 0.28
CA VAL A 69 0.86 0.43 -0.46
C VAL A 69 -0.21 1.37 -1.01
N GLY A 70 -0.53 1.22 -2.29
CA GLY A 70 -1.63 1.92 -2.95
C GLY A 70 -2.56 0.92 -3.64
N VAL A 71 -3.85 1.23 -3.66
CA VAL A 71 -4.84 0.46 -4.41
C VAL A 71 -5.01 1.09 -5.79
N LYS A 72 -4.98 0.27 -6.84
CA LYS A 72 -5.21 0.65 -8.24
C LYS A 72 -6.25 -0.28 -8.89
N GLY A 73 -6.71 0.06 -10.09
CA GLY A 73 -7.67 -0.75 -10.84
C GLY A 73 -9.09 -0.18 -10.81
N LYS A 74 -10.00 -0.90 -11.46
CA LYS A 74 -11.42 -0.55 -11.55
C LYS A 74 -12.07 -0.70 -10.16
N GLY A 75 -12.96 0.22 -9.81
CA GLY A 75 -13.61 0.25 -8.49
C GLY A 75 -12.82 0.95 -7.38
N VAL A 76 -11.63 1.51 -7.65
CA VAL A 76 -10.87 2.30 -6.66
C VAL A 76 -11.67 3.50 -6.16
N VAL A 77 -12.41 4.15 -7.05
CA VAL A 77 -13.23 5.33 -6.72
C VAL A 77 -14.37 4.92 -5.79
N ASP A 78 -15.06 3.82 -6.08
CA ASP A 78 -16.13 3.30 -5.23
C ASP A 78 -15.62 2.89 -3.86
N LEU A 79 -14.45 2.23 -3.79
CA LEU A 79 -13.79 1.91 -2.54
C LEU A 79 -13.49 3.17 -1.72
N ARG A 80 -12.98 4.22 -2.36
CA ARG A 80 -12.71 5.50 -1.70
C ARG A 80 -14.00 6.11 -1.15
N HIS A 81 -15.07 6.18 -1.95
CA HIS A 81 -16.35 6.72 -1.50
C HIS A 81 -16.92 5.94 -0.32
N ARG A 82 -16.83 4.60 -0.34
CA ARG A 82 -17.27 3.76 0.78
C ARG A 82 -16.52 4.04 2.07
N ILE A 83 -15.18 4.15 2.00
CA ILE A 83 -14.36 4.49 3.16
C ILE A 83 -14.73 5.87 3.70
N LEU A 84 -14.90 6.87 2.84
CA LEU A 84 -15.27 8.22 3.26
C LEU A 84 -16.66 8.26 3.89
N ALA A 85 -17.64 7.58 3.31
CA ALA A 85 -18.99 7.48 3.87
C ALA A 85 -18.99 6.81 5.26
N TRP A 86 -18.15 5.79 5.48
CA TRP A 86 -17.98 5.18 6.80
C TRP A 86 -17.35 6.15 7.81
N VAL A 87 -16.31 6.89 7.41
CA VAL A 87 -15.66 7.90 8.27
C VAL A 87 -16.66 8.99 8.65
N GLU A 88 -17.40 9.51 7.68
CA GLU A 88 -18.45 10.51 7.89
C GLU A 88 -19.51 9.98 8.86
N LYS A 89 -19.95 8.74 8.68
CA LYS A 89 -20.96 8.17 9.58
C LYS A 89 -20.48 8.02 11.01
N ILE A 90 -19.24 7.58 11.21
CA ILE A 90 -18.63 7.47 12.53
C ILE A 90 -18.50 8.86 13.18
N TYR A 91 -18.16 9.88 12.40
CA TYR A 91 -18.07 11.25 12.86
C TYR A 91 -19.42 11.83 13.29
N GLU A 92 -20.49 11.61 12.52
CA GLU A 92 -21.85 11.99 12.92
C GLU A 92 -22.26 11.36 14.26
N LEU A 93 -22.00 10.05 14.41
CA LEU A 93 -22.34 9.32 15.62
C LEU A 93 -21.57 9.85 16.83
N SER A 94 -20.28 10.17 16.67
CA SER A 94 -19.47 10.67 17.79
C SER A 94 -19.94 12.04 18.29
N ILE A 95 -20.36 12.95 17.39
CA ILE A 95 -20.92 14.25 17.78
C ILE A 95 -22.25 14.09 18.51
N ASN A 96 -23.14 13.26 17.96
CA ASN A 96 -24.48 13.08 18.53
C ASN A 96 -24.43 12.42 19.92
N ASN A 97 -23.44 11.56 20.17
CA ASN A 97 -23.24 10.93 21.48
C ASN A 97 -22.66 11.88 22.55
N ILE A 98 -22.07 13.01 22.16
CA ILE A 98 -21.52 14.03 23.08
C ILE A 98 -22.61 15.03 23.51
N ARG A 99 -23.74 15.07 22.80
CA ARG A 99 -24.85 16.01 23.03
C ARG A 99 -25.98 15.45 23.90
N LEU A 100 -25.76 14.31 24.57
CA LEU A 100 -26.66 13.71 25.57
C LEU A 100 -26.05 13.85 26.96
#